data_AF-A0A072PH91-F1
#
_entry.id   AF-A0A072PH91-F1
#
_cell.length_a   1.000
_cell.length_b   1.000
_cell.length_c   1.000
_cell.angle_alpha   90.00
_cell.angle_beta   90.00
_cell.angle_gamma   90.00
#
_symmetry.space_group_name_H-M   'P 1'
#
loop_
_entity.id
_entity.type
_entity.pdbx_description
1 polymer ?
#
loop_
_entity_poly.entity_id
_entity_poly.type
_entity_poly.pdbx_seq_one_letter_code
_entity_poly.pdbx_strand_id
1 'polypeptide(L)'
;MVGVPGRSKSCGTCRIRRKGGCDRKRPFCRHCLKLRLKCDGYGRNTVFVTSTTRSPPRYRGEAAEWQITLPNALARSAHEERYFDIFWRTYLPE
;
A
#
# COMPACT_ATOMS: atom_id res chain seq x y z
N MET A 1 3.27 -1.40 -27.36
CA MET A 1 4.10 -2.63 -27.22
C MET A 1 4.48 -2.79 -25.77
N VAL A 2 3.95 -3.81 -25.11
CA VAL A 2 3.95 -3.95 -23.64
C VAL A 2 5.30 -4.49 -23.18
N GLY A 3 6.10 -3.61 -22.56
CA GLY A 3 7.41 -3.93 -22.03
C GLY A 3 7.31 -4.90 -20.86
N VAL A 4 7.57 -6.18 -21.11
CA VAL A 4 8.01 -7.10 -20.06
C VAL A 4 9.49 -7.49 -20.22
N PRO A 5 10.45 -6.53 -20.30
CA PRO A 5 11.85 -6.87 -20.22
C PRO A 5 12.23 -7.09 -18.75
N GLY A 6 12.59 -8.34 -18.45
CA GLY A 6 13.07 -8.83 -17.16
C GLY A 6 14.29 -8.09 -16.64
N ARG A 7 14.01 -7.01 -15.90
CA ARG A 7 14.65 -6.62 -14.65
C ARG A 7 16.15 -6.34 -14.78
N SER A 8 16.50 -5.07 -14.96
CA SER A 8 17.88 -4.53 -14.97
C SER A 8 18.88 -5.38 -14.17
N LYS A 9 19.94 -5.88 -14.83
CA LYS A 9 21.03 -6.66 -14.19
C LYS A 9 21.98 -5.76 -13.38
N SER A 10 21.50 -4.63 -12.86
CA SER A 10 22.25 -3.74 -11.98
C SER A 10 22.43 -4.37 -10.60
N CYS A 11 23.47 -3.95 -9.86
CA CYS A 11 23.61 -4.32 -8.46
C CYS A 11 22.44 -3.80 -7.62
N GLY A 12 22.26 -4.36 -6.42
CA GLY A 12 21.20 -3.98 -5.48
C GLY A 12 21.19 -2.47 -5.19
N THR A 13 22.36 -1.89 -4.92
CA THR A 13 22.48 -0.47 -4.60
C THR A 13 22.18 0.47 -5.77
N CYS A 14 22.71 0.21 -6.96
CA CYS A 14 22.35 1.02 -8.15
C CYS A 14 20.86 0.91 -8.49
N ARG A 15 20.24 -0.24 -8.22
CA ARG A 15 18.81 -0.45 -8.42
C ARG A 15 17.97 0.39 -7.46
N ILE A 16 18.27 0.32 -6.15
CA ILE A 16 17.58 1.09 -5.11
C ILE A 16 17.69 2.59 -5.43
N ARG A 17 18.88 3.03 -5.85
CA ARG A 17 19.15 4.42 -6.17
C ARG A 17 18.66 4.85 -7.57
N ARG A 18 18.02 3.96 -8.34
CA ARG A 18 17.54 4.17 -9.72
C ARG A 18 18.57 4.82 -10.66
N LYS A 19 19.87 4.59 -10.39
CA LYS A 19 20.96 5.05 -11.27
C LYS A 19 21.11 4.05 -12.39
N GLY A 20 20.47 4.36 -13.52
CA GLY A 20 20.70 3.67 -14.79
C GLY A 20 22.21 3.62 -15.10
N GLY A 21 22.64 2.60 -15.85
CA GLY A 21 24.05 2.48 -16.27
C GLY A 21 25.00 1.79 -15.28
N CYS A 22 24.52 0.83 -14.49
CA CYS A 22 25.42 0.00 -13.66
C CYS A 22 26.37 -0.84 -14.54
N ASP A 23 27.69 -0.72 -14.31
CA ASP A 23 28.77 -1.36 -15.09
C ASP A 23 28.89 -2.90 -14.93
N ARG A 24 28.10 -3.50 -14.03
CA ARG A 24 28.02 -4.96 -13.77
C ARG A 24 29.34 -5.69 -13.46
N LYS A 25 30.43 -4.98 -13.15
CA LYS A 25 31.70 -5.58 -12.72
C LYS A 25 31.52 -6.32 -11.38
N ARG A 26 32.18 -7.47 -11.24
CA ARG A 26 32.25 -8.28 -10.01
C ARG A 26 33.67 -8.14 -9.43
N PRO A 27 33.86 -8.03 -8.10
CA PRO A 27 32.83 -8.11 -7.04
C PRO A 27 32.01 -6.82 -6.86
N PHE A 28 32.54 -5.65 -7.26
CA PHE A 28 31.90 -4.35 -7.02
C PHE A 28 31.73 -3.51 -8.29
N CYS A 29 30.63 -2.75 -8.34
CA CYS A 29 30.33 -1.85 -9.46
C CYS A 29 31.20 -0.57 -9.41
N ARG A 30 31.66 -0.03 -10.56
CA ARG A 30 32.52 1.19 -10.56
C ARG A 30 31.82 2.39 -9.93
N HIS A 31 30.53 2.54 -10.17
CA HIS A 31 29.71 3.57 -9.55
C HIS A 31 29.71 3.49 -8.02
N CYS A 32 29.63 2.27 -7.48
CA CYS A 32 29.62 2.00 -6.05
C CYS A 32 30.98 2.36 -5.43
N LEU A 33 32.07 1.95 -6.09
CA LEU A 33 33.44 2.25 -5.68
C LEU A 33 33.74 3.76 -5.70
N LYS A 34 33.37 4.44 -6.79
CA LYS A 34 33.55 5.91 -6.91
C LYS A 34 32.82 6.67 -5.81
N LEU A 35 31.64 6.20 -5.43
CA LEU A 35 30.82 6.82 -4.39
C LEU A 35 31.15 6.30 -2.97
N ARG A 36 32.14 5.40 -2.83
CA ARG A 36 32.47 4.71 -1.58
C ARG A 36 31.24 4.06 -0.90
N LEU A 37 30.31 3.56 -1.69
CA LEU A 37 29.10 2.88 -1.22
C LEU A 37 29.34 1.36 -1.15
N LYS A 38 28.81 0.73 -0.11
CA LYS A 38 28.73 -0.74 -0.04
C LYS A 38 27.91 -1.25 -1.23
N CYS A 39 28.40 -2.25 -1.94
CA CYS A 39 27.70 -2.83 -3.07
C CYS A 39 27.12 -4.18 -2.67
N ASP A 40 25.79 -4.26 -2.55
CA ASP A 40 25.04 -5.47 -2.15
C ASP A 40 25.06 -6.60 -3.21
N GLY A 41 25.91 -6.46 -4.23
CA GLY A 41 26.06 -7.46 -5.28
C GLY A 41 24.86 -7.53 -6.23
N TYR A 42 24.79 -8.64 -6.97
CA TYR A 42 23.81 -8.86 -8.04
C TYR A 42 22.83 -10.01 -7.73
N GLY A 43 23.00 -10.68 -6.59
CA GLY A 43 22.12 -11.76 -6.15
C GLY A 43 20.72 -11.24 -5.83
N ARG A 44 19.69 -12.02 -6.19
CA ARG A 44 18.32 -11.74 -5.81
C ARG A 44 17.83 -12.91 -4.99
N ASN A 45 17.35 -12.64 -3.78
CA ASN A 45 16.63 -13.63 -3.00
C ASN A 45 15.25 -13.78 -3.65
N THR A 46 15.09 -14.80 -4.48
CA THR A 46 13.78 -15.17 -5.04
C THR A 46 13.10 -16.11 -4.05
N VAL A 47 11.98 -15.67 -3.49
CA VAL A 47 11.12 -16.52 -2.66
C VAL A 47 10.02 -17.08 -3.55
N PHE A 48 9.82 -18.40 -3.52
CA PHE A 48 8.70 -19.05 -4.19
C PHE A 48 7.43 -18.81 -3.37
N VAL A 49 6.40 -18.25 -4.01
CA VAL A 49 5.08 -18.06 -3.40
C VAL A 49 4.14 -19.04 -4.08
N THR A 50 3.70 -20.07 -3.36
CA THR A 50 2.69 -21.02 -3.82
C THR A 50 1.31 -20.35 -3.73
N SER A 51 0.79 -19.84 -4.84
CA SER A 51 -0.58 -19.32 -4.90
C SER A 51 -1.57 -20.48 -5.07
N THR A 52 -2.05 -21.05 -3.97
CA THR A 52 -3.25 -21.91 -4.01
C THR A 52 -4.44 -21.02 -4.37
N THR A 53 -5.11 -21.29 -5.49
CA THR A 53 -6.31 -20.57 -5.97
C THR A 53 -7.52 -20.87 -5.10
N ARG A 54 -7.49 -20.41 -3.84
CA ARG A 54 -8.67 -20.28 -2.99
C ARG A 54 -8.46 -19.09 -2.06
N SER A 55 -8.39 -17.90 -2.62
CA SER A 55 -8.49 -16.67 -1.83
C SER A 55 -9.44 -15.70 -2.54
N PRO A 56 -10.48 -15.20 -1.85
CA PRO A 56 -11.30 -14.09 -2.35
C PRO A 56 -10.42 -12.85 -2.58
N PRO A 57 -10.89 -11.85 -3.35
CA PRO A 57 -10.07 -10.72 -3.79
C PRO A 57 -9.38 -10.02 -2.61
N ARG A 58 -8.06 -9.86 -2.71
CA ARG A 58 -7.26 -9.14 -1.71
C ARG A 58 -7.46 -7.64 -1.92
N TYR A 59 -8.37 -7.04 -1.16
CA TYR A 59 -8.42 -5.59 -0.98
C TYR A 59 -7.14 -5.17 -0.23
N ARG A 60 -6.38 -4.25 -0.82
CA ARG A 60 -5.10 -3.79 -0.27
C ARG A 60 -5.38 -2.75 0.81
N GLY A 61 -5.44 -3.21 2.05
CA GLY A 61 -5.15 -2.45 3.26
C GLY A 61 -6.11 -1.31 3.59
N GLU A 62 -7.09 -1.62 4.43
CA GLU A 62 -7.49 -0.75 5.54
C GLU A 62 -7.81 -1.66 6.72
N ALA A 63 -7.36 -1.27 7.90
CA ALA A 63 -7.55 -2.04 9.12
C ALA A 63 -9.02 -2.43 9.25
N ALA A 64 -9.29 -3.72 9.43
CA ALA A 64 -10.60 -4.20 9.86
C ALA A 64 -10.78 -3.78 11.33
N GLU A 65 -10.95 -2.49 11.54
CA GLU A 65 -11.65 -1.97 12.69
C GLU A 65 -13.12 -2.28 12.44
N TRP A 66 -13.78 -2.92 13.40
CA TRP A 66 -15.21 -3.22 13.32
C TRP A 66 -16.00 -1.92 13.42
N GLN A 67 -15.91 -1.07 12.40
CA GLN A 67 -16.82 0.05 12.22
C GLN A 67 -18.13 -0.56 11.76
N ILE A 68 -18.97 -0.85 12.75
CA ILE A 68 -20.42 -0.96 12.58
C ILE A 68 -20.86 0.38 11.97
N THR A 69 -20.84 0.48 10.64
CA THR A 69 -21.37 1.64 9.95
C THR A 69 -22.88 1.54 10.07
N LEU A 70 -23.46 2.43 10.89
CA LEU A 70 -24.91 2.52 11.00
C LEU A 70 -25.47 2.81 9.60
N PRO A 71 -26.32 1.93 9.03
CA PRO A 71 -26.90 2.16 7.72
C PRO A 71 -27.58 3.52 7.65
N ASN A 72 -27.39 4.27 6.56
CA ASN A 72 -27.97 5.61 6.38
C ASN A 72 -29.50 5.67 6.60
N ALA A 73 -30.21 4.56 6.35
CA ALA A 73 -31.64 4.45 6.63
C ALA A 73 -31.96 4.55 8.14
N LEU A 74 -31.14 3.92 8.99
CA LEU A 74 -31.27 3.98 10.45
C LEU A 74 -30.70 5.29 11.03
N ALA A 75 -29.70 5.89 10.36
CA ALA A 75 -29.21 7.22 10.73
C ALA A 75 -30.28 8.31 10.53
N ARG A 76 -31.14 8.16 9.50
CA ARG A 76 -32.24 9.10 9.21
C ARG A 76 -33.32 9.09 10.29
N SER A 77 -33.78 7.92 10.73
CA SER A 77 -34.83 7.83 11.76
C SER A 77 -34.37 8.39 13.11
N ALA A 78 -33.12 8.11 13.51
CA ALA A 78 -32.54 8.64 14.75
C ALA A 78 -32.35 10.16 14.71
N HIS A 79 -32.11 10.73 13.53
CA HIS A 79 -32.01 12.16 13.34
C HIS A 79 -33.39 12.83 13.37
N GLU A 80 -34.40 12.23 12.74
CA GLU A 80 -35.78 12.73 12.77
C GLU A 80 -36.33 12.78 14.21
N GLU A 81 -36.17 11.70 15.00
CA GLU A 81 -36.61 11.68 16.41
C GLU A 81 -35.95 12.77 17.26
N ARG A 82 -34.64 13.00 17.09
CA ARG A 82 -33.93 14.07 17.82
C ARG A 82 -34.48 15.45 17.50
N TYR A 83 -34.78 15.73 16.23
CA TYR A 83 -35.33 17.02 15.84
C TYR A 83 -36.76 17.20 16.32
N PHE A 84 -37.58 16.14 16.32
CA PHE A 84 -38.91 16.19 16.92
C PHE A 84 -38.87 16.50 18.42
N ASP A 85 -38.00 15.84 19.19
CA ASP A 85 -37.91 16.08 20.64
C ASP A 85 -37.41 17.51 20.96
N ILE A 86 -36.41 18.01 20.22
CA ILE A 86 -35.94 19.40 20.34
C ILE A 86 -37.03 20.40 19.95
N PHE A 87 -37.79 20.13 18.88
CA PHE A 87 -38.89 20.97 18.44
C PHE A 87 -39.98 21.07 19.51
N TRP A 88 -40.43 19.94 20.06
CA TRP A 88 -41.46 19.93 21.10
C TRP A 88 -41.00 20.63 22.38
N ARG A 89 -39.74 20.44 22.82
CA ARG A 89 -39.19 21.13 23.99
C ARG A 89 -39.06 22.65 23.84
N THR A 90 -38.83 23.13 22.62
CA THR A 90 -38.68 24.57 22.36
C THR A 90 -40.01 25.27 22.11
N TYR A 91 -40.99 24.58 21.53
CA TYR A 91 -42.31 25.16 21.21
C TYR A 91 -43.40 24.93 22.26
N LEU A 92 -43.27 23.93 23.14
CA LEU A 92 -44.10 23.77 24.34
C LEU A 92 -43.21 23.74 25.60
N PRO A 93 -42.74 24.90 26.07
CA PRO A 93 -42.28 25.01 27.45
C PRO A 93 -43.50 24.90 28.37
N GLU A 94 -43.40 24.14 29.46
CA GLU A 94 -44.34 24.23 30.59
C GLU A 94 -44.38 25.65 31.18
#